data_AF-A0A1Q7B2S0-F1
#
_entry.id   AF-A0A1Q7B2S0-F1
#
_cell.length_a   1.000
_cell.length_b   1.000
_cell.length_c   1.000
_cell.angle_alpha   90.00
_cell.angle_beta   90.00
_cell.angle_gamma   90.00
#
_symmetry.space_group_name_H-M   'P 1'
#
loop_
_entity.id
_entity.type
_entity.pdbx_description
1 polymer ?
#
loop_
_entity_poly.entity_id
_entity_poly.type
_entity_poly.pdbx_seq_one_letter_code
_entity_poly.pdbx_strand_id
1 'polypeptide(L)' 'MTIVQTVEQATQVAIDFLRKYYSFVYPMSARKENSRWIVDLDISYFRPSYVRVKIAAETGALEDFKVTLGPLL' A
#
# COMPACT_ATOMS: atom_id res chain seq x y z
N MET A 1 -9.18 14.60 -10.26
CA MET A 1 -9.00 13.56 -9.22
C MET A 1 -9.41 12.25 -9.84
N THR A 2 -8.58 11.22 -9.73
CA THR A 2 -8.72 9.98 -10.51
C THR A 2 -9.27 8.89 -9.62
N ILE A 3 -10.45 8.37 -9.97
CA ILE A 3 -11.06 7.22 -9.30
C ILE A 3 -10.12 6.02 -9.49
N VAL A 4 -9.78 5.33 -8.40
CA VAL A 4 -8.96 4.12 -8.45
C VAL A 4 -9.89 2.94 -8.64
N GLN A 5 -9.91 2.40 -9.85
CA GLN A 5 -10.84 1.35 -10.27
C GLN A 5 -10.21 -0.04 -10.30
N THR A 6 -8.89 -0.13 -10.42
CA THR A 6 -8.19 -1.41 -10.58
C THR A 6 -7.16 -1.67 -9.49
N VAL A 7 -6.82 -2.95 -9.34
CA VAL A 7 -5.79 -3.44 -8.42
C VAL A 7 -4.43 -2.81 -8.74
N GLU A 8 -4.10 -2.69 -10.02
CA GLU A 8 -2.83 -2.14 -10.51
C GLU A 8 -2.73 -0.66 -10.18
N GLN A 9 -3.81 0.10 -10.36
CA GLN A 9 -3.86 1.52 -10.01
C GLN A 9 -3.66 1.72 -8.51
N ALA A 10 -4.37 0.96 -7.67
CA ALA A 10 -4.22 1.03 -6.22
C ALA A 10 -2.80 0.68 -5.77
N THR A 11 -2.24 -0.36 -6.37
CA THR A 11 -0.88 -0.82 -6.10
C THR A 11 0.13 0.26 -6.47
N GLN A 12 -0.01 0.88 -7.64
CA GLN A 12 0.89 1.94 -8.08
C GLN A 12 0.84 3.16 -7.16
N VAL A 13 -0.36 3.58 -6.74
CA VAL A 13 -0.52 4.69 -5.77
C VAL A 13 0.20 4.38 -4.45
N ALA A 14 0.07 3.15 -3.94
CA ALA A 14 0.77 2.74 -2.72
C ALA A 14 2.30 2.71 -2.89
N ILE A 15 2.79 2.20 -4.04
CA ILE A 15 4.23 2.18 -4.35
C ILE A 15 4.79 3.60 -4.44
N ASP A 16 4.11 4.50 -5.16
CA ASP A 16 4.54 5.88 -5.34
C ASP A 16 4.56 6.65 -4.01
N PHE A 17 3.64 6.33 -3.10
CA PHE A 17 3.67 6.83 -1.73
C PHE A 17 4.88 6.32 -0.94
N LEU A 18 5.11 5.00 -0.93
CA LEU A 18 6.16 4.39 -0.09
C LEU A 18 7.58 4.64 -0.59
N ARG A 19 7.79 4.78 -1.90
CA ARG A 19 9.12 5.08 -2.47
C ARG A 19 9.72 6.41 -2.00
N LYS A 20 8.91 7.30 -1.42
CA LYS A 20 9.39 8.54 -0.78
C LYS A 20 10.15 8.29 0.52
N TYR A 21 9.93 7.13 1.15
CA TYR A 21 10.45 6.80 2.47
C TYR A 21 11.31 5.53 2.48
N TYR A 22 11.07 4.62 1.53
CA TYR A 22 11.71 3.30 1.49
C TYR A 22 12.38 3.06 0.13
N SER A 23 13.64 2.60 0.18
CA SER A 23 14.42 2.26 -1.02
C SER A 23 13.97 0.95 -1.67
N PHE A 24 13.35 0.05 -0.90
CA PHE A 24 12.77 -1.20 -1.39
C PHE A 24 11.29 -1.23 -1.04
N VAL A 25 10.46 -1.49 -2.06
CA VAL A 25 9.01 -1.62 -1.95
C VAL A 25 8.58 -2.70 -2.93
N TYR A 26 7.99 -3.77 -2.41
CA TYR A 26 7.50 -4.89 -3.21
C TYR A 26 6.02 -5.16 -2.87
N PRO A 27 5.08 -5.05 -3.83
CA PRO A 27 3.67 -5.30 -3.56
C PRO A 27 3.42 -6.79 -3.31
N MET A 28 2.76 -7.13 -2.21
CA MET A 28 2.42 -8.51 -1.86
C MET A 28 0.97 -8.84 -2.20
N SER A 29 0.05 -7.93 -1.89
CA SER A 29 -1.36 -8.09 -2.23
C SER A 29 -2.07 -6.74 -2.33
N ALA A 30 -3.13 -6.69 -3.13
CA ALA A 30 -4.02 -5.55 -3.21
C ALA A 30 -5.45 -6.06 -3.36
N ARG A 31 -6.36 -5.51 -2.56
CA ARG A 31 -7.78 -5.90 -2.55
C ARG A 31 -8.67 -4.72 -2.26
N LYS A 32 -9.90 -4.77 -2.77
CA LYS A 32 -10.93 -3.78 -2.48
C LYS A 32 -11.80 -4.27 -1.32
N GLU A 33 -11.90 -3.47 -0.27
CA GLU A 33 -12.82 -3.68 0.84
C GLU A 33 -13.75 -2.47 0.93
N ASN A 34 -15.04 -2.69 0.65
CA ASN A 34 -16.05 -1.62 0.56
C ASN A 34 -15.63 -0.52 -0.45
N SER A 35 -15.45 0.72 0.02
CA SER A 35 -15.01 1.88 -0.79
C SER A 35 -13.51 2.15 -0.68
N ARG A 36 -12.71 1.17 -0.24
CA ARG A 36 -11.27 1.33 0.02
C ARG A 36 -10.46 0.25 -0.67
N TRP A 37 -9.29 0.63 -1.14
CA TRP A 37 -8.24 -0.30 -1.51
C TRP A 37 -7.32 -0.51 -0.33
N ILE A 38 -7.02 -1.78 -0.05
CA ILE A 38 -6.03 -2.19 0.93
C ILE A 38 -4.89 -2.83 0.15
N VAL A 39 -3.71 -2.25 0.25
CA VAL A 39 -2.50 -2.72 -0.41
C VAL A 39 -1.48 -3.08 0.66
N ASP A 40 -1.04 -4.33 0.66
CA ASP A 40 -0.01 -4.83 1.56
C ASP A 40 1.31 -4.94 0.77
N LEU A 41 2.37 -4.30 1.28
CA LEU A 41 3.68 -4.21 0.64
C LEU A 41 4.78 -4.64 1.60
N ASP A 42 5.80 -5.28 1.06
CA ASP A 42 7.06 -5.59 1.74
C ASP A 42 8.04 -4.43 1.55
N ILE A 43 8.62 -3.95 2.65
CA ILE A 43 9.63 -2.89 2.69
C ILE A 43 10.92 -3.37 3.38
N SER A 44 11.13 -4.69 3.44
CA SER A 44 12.21 -5.35 4.17
C SER A 44 13.55 -5.17 3.46
N TYR A 45 14.21 -4.04 3.66
CA TYR A 45 15.57 -3.85 3.13
C TYR A 45 16.62 -4.62 3.95
N PHE A 46 16.55 -4.54 5.29
CA PHE A 46 17.48 -5.24 6.20
C PHE A 46 16.79 -6.13 7.23
N ARG A 47 15.54 -5.83 7.61
CA ARG A 47 14.76 -6.59 8.59
C ARG A 47 13.32 -6.73 8.09
N PRO A 48 12.64 -7.84 8.40
CA PRO A 48 11.22 -8.02 8.08
C PRO A 48 10.41 -6.80 8.52
N SER A 49 9.83 -6.11 7.55
CA SER A 49 9.06 -4.89 7.71
C SER A 49 8.02 -4.84 6.61
N TYR A 50 6.76 -4.63 6.99
CA TYR A 50 5.63 -4.67 6.07
C TYR A 50 4.80 -3.41 6.25
N VAL A 51 4.15 -2.96 5.18
CA VAL A 51 3.24 -1.82 5.23
C VAL A 51 1.91 -2.19 4.64
N ARG A 52 0.84 -1.89 5.38
CA ARG A 52 -0.52 -1.85 4.87
C ARG A 52 -0.89 -0.42 4.56
N VAL A 53 -1.28 -0.16 3.32
CA VAL A 53 -1.75 1.15 2.84
C VAL A 53 -3.25 1.06 2.55
N LYS A 54 -4.02 2.02 3.04
CA LYS A 54 -5.45 2.18 2.74
C LYS A 54 -5.67 3.42 1.88
N ILE A 55 -6.39 3.23 0.78
CA ILE A 55 -6.61 4.26 -0.25
C ILE A 55 -8.12 4.35 -0.50
N ALA A 56 -8.67 5.55 -0.46
CA ALA A 56 -10.06 5.80 -0.85
C ALA A 56 -10.23 5.52 -2.36
N ALA A 57 -11.14 4.61 -2.73
CA ALA A 57 -11.32 4.21 -4.13
C ALA A 57 -11.88 5.35 -5.00
N GLU A 58 -12.70 6.22 -4.42
CA GLU A 58 -13.38 7.31 -5.13
C GLU A 58 -12.44 8.46 -5.49
N THR A 59 -11.40 8.69 -4.69
CA THR A 59 -10.52 9.86 -4.84
C THR A 59 -9.07 9.50 -5.14
N GLY A 60 -8.67 8.26 -4.86
CA GLY A 60 -7.27 7.84 -4.84
C GLY A 60 -6.47 8.42 -3.68
N ALA A 61 -7.12 9.06 -2.70
CA ALA A 61 -6.44 9.65 -1.55
C ALA A 61 -5.98 8.56 -0.58
N LEU A 62 -4.77 8.75 -0.03
CA LEU A 62 -4.27 7.97 1.08
C LEU A 62 -5.12 8.28 2.33
N GLU A 63 -5.77 7.27 2.89
CA GLU A 63 -6.55 7.43 4.14
C GLU A 63 -5.71 7.09 5.37
N ASP A 64 -4.93 6.01 5.29
CA ASP A 64 -4.18 5.46 6.42
C ASP A 64 -3.03 4.58 5.91
N PHE A 65 -1.98 4.45 6.71
CA PHE A 65 -0.94 3.45 6.51
C PHE A 65 -0.42 2.95 7.85
N LYS A 66 -0.13 1.66 7.90
CA LYS A 66 0.43 1.01 9.10
C LYS A 66 1.67 0.23 8.75
N VAL A 67 2.78 0.59 9.38
CA VAL A 67 4.03 -0.15 9.33
C VAL A 67 4.04 -1.20 10.45
N THR A 68 4.35 -2.43 10.10
CA THR A 68 4.58 -3.54 11.03
C THR A 68 6.04 -3.94 10.93
N LEU A 69 6.77 -3.85 12.04
CA LEU A 69 8.16 -4.27 12.15
C LEU A 69 8.20 -5.68 12.74
N GLY A 70 9.03 -6.56 12.16
CA GLY A 70 9.11 -7.97 12.54
C GLY A 70 8.28 -8.89 11.62
N PRO A 71 8.26 -10.20 11.90
CA PRO A 71 7.54 -11.18 11.08
C PRO A 71 6.04 -10.90 11.06
N LEU A 72 5.38 -11.22 9.94
CA LEU A 72 3.91 -11.26 9.86
C LEU A 72 3.43 -12.36 10.82
N LEU A 73 2.80 -11.96 11.92
CA LEU A 73 2.13 -12.84 12.88
C LEU A 73 0.64 -12.95 12.53
#